data_AF-A0A3M5NB76-F1
#
_entry.id   AF-A0A3M5NB76-F1
#
_cell.length_a   1.000
_cell.length_b   1.000
_cell.length_c   1.000
_cell.angle_alpha   90.00
_cell.angle_beta   90.00
_cell.angle_gamma   90.00
#
_symmetry.space_group_name_H-M   'P 1'
#
loop_
_entity.id
_entity.type
_entity.pdbx_description
1 polymer ?
#
loop_
_entity_poly.entity_id
_entity_poly.type
_entity_poly.pdbx_seq_one_letter_code
_entity_poly.pdbx_strand_id
1 'polypeptide(L)' 'DRCFVQQGLLLERGGRNGNVIRLLPPLIITEEQCQLVIQRFEEALKGALSQVRK' A
#
# COMPACT_ATOMS: atom_id res chain seq x y z
N ASP A 1 -4.54 4.58 -6.69
CA ASP A 1 -5.57 4.47 -5.64
C ASP A 1 -6.42 3.22 -5.75
N ARG A 2 -7.16 2.98 -6.86
CA ARG A 2 -8.04 1.78 -6.98
C ARG A 2 -7.33 0.44 -6.76
N CYS A 3 -6.12 0.27 -7.26
CA CYS A 3 -5.31 -0.94 -7.09
C CYS A 3 -5.04 -1.29 -5.63
N PHE A 4 -4.79 -0.31 -4.75
CA PHE A 4 -4.53 -0.55 -3.32
C PHE A 4 -5.82 -0.85 -2.54
N VAL A 5 -6.92 -0.15 -2.84
CA VAL A 5 -8.23 -0.41 -2.23
C VAL A 5 -8.75 -1.80 -2.59
N GLN A 6 -8.53 -2.27 -3.82
CA GLN A 6 -8.89 -3.62 -4.26
C GLN A 6 -8.12 -4.72 -3.51
N GLN A 7 -6.89 -4.44 -3.08
CA GLN A 7 -6.12 -5.33 -2.22
C GLN A 7 -6.46 -5.16 -0.73
N GLY A 8 -7.45 -4.33 -0.38
CA GLY A 8 -7.88 -4.10 1.00
C GLY A 8 -6.88 -3.28 1.82
N LEU A 9 -6.09 -2.42 1.17
CA LEU A 9 -5.14 -1.54 1.84
C LEU A 9 -5.68 -0.11 1.91
N LEU A 10 -5.83 0.40 3.13
CA LEU A 10 -6.07 1.81 3.40
C LEU A 10 -4.74 2.48 3.70
N LEU A 11 -4.33 3.41 2.84
CA LEU A 11 -3.00 4.01 2.85
C LEU A 11 -3.10 5.52 2.82
N GLU A 12 -2.12 6.18 3.45
CA GLU A 12 -1.96 7.62 3.37
C GLU A 12 -0.75 7.99 2.53
N ARG A 13 -0.85 9.12 1.82
CA ARG A 13 0.28 9.76 1.14
C ARG A 13 0.91 10.80 2.07
N GLY A 14 2.23 10.95 1.98
CA GLY A 14 2.98 11.92 2.76
C GLY A 14 4.23 12.43 2.02
N GLY A 15 5.04 13.20 2.74
CA GLY A 15 6.21 13.90 2.20
C GLY A 15 5.84 15.20 1.50
N ARG A 16 6.81 16.12 1.32
CA ARG A 16 6.59 17.45 0.72
C ARG A 16 5.95 17.39 -0.67
N ASN A 17 6.24 16.33 -1.43
CA ASN A 17 5.74 16.14 -2.79
C ASN A 17 4.66 15.04 -2.88
N GLY A 18 4.15 14.53 -1.75
CA GLY A 18 3.14 13.46 -1.76
C GLY A 18 3.61 12.12 -2.35
N ASN A 19 4.91 11.92 -2.49
CA ASN A 19 5.53 10.77 -3.13
C ASN A 19 5.94 9.66 -2.15
N VAL A 20 5.55 9.78 -0.87
CA VAL A 20 5.80 8.77 0.16
C VAL A 20 4.48 8.12 0.55
N ILE A 21 4.45 6.80 0.62
CA ILE A 21 3.32 6.06 1.22
C ILE A 21 3.64 5.80 2.69
N ARG A 22 2.68 6.09 3.57
CA ARG A 22 2.79 5.83 5.01
C ARG A 22 2.04 4.55 5.36
N LEU A 23 2.75 3.61 5.97
CA LEU A 23 2.18 2.45 6.63
C LEU A 23 2.08 2.77 8.13
N LEU A 24 0.86 3.00 8.60
CA LEU A 24 0.57 3.33 10.00
C LEU A 24 -0.38 2.29 10.61
N PRO A 25 0.03 1.00 10.69
CA PRO A 25 -0.77 0.01 11.38
C PRO A 25 -0.82 0.29 12.89
N PRO A 26 -1.78 -0.29 13.62
CA PRO A 26 -1.76 -0.24 15.07
C PRO A 26 -0.51 -0.93 15.64
N LEU A 27 -0.04 -0.49 16.81
CA LEU A 27 1.15 -1.05 17.46
C LEU A 27 1.01 -2.52 17.88
N ILE A 28 -0.22 -3.03 17.92
CA ILE A 28 -0.57 -4.42 18.25
C ILE A 28 -0.61 -5.34 17.01
N ILE A 29 -0.15 -4.87 15.84
CA ILE A 29 -0.09 -5.69 14.63
C ILE A 29 0.80 -6.92 14.84
N THR A 30 0.35 -8.09 14.36
CA THR A 30 1.13 -9.33 14.45
C THR A 30 2.08 -9.49 13.27
N GLU A 31 3.05 -10.40 13.38
CA GLU A 31 4.00 -10.67 12.30
C GLU A 31 3.30 -11.22 11.04
N GLU A 32 2.31 -12.09 11.21
CA GLU A 32 1.50 -12.62 10.10
C GLU A 32 0.71 -11.52 9.40
N GLN A 33 0.19 -10.55 10.17
CA GLN A 33 -0.50 -9.40 9.62
C GLN A 33 0.46 -8.48 8.87
N CYS A 34 1.69 -8.27 9.37
CA CYS A 34 2.73 -7.52 8.67
C CYS A 34 3.07 -8.17 7.32
N GLN A 35 3.25 -9.49 7.29
CA GLN A 35 3.49 -10.23 6.04
C GLN A 35 2.33 -10.06 5.05
N LEU A 36 1.08 -10.15 5.53
CA LEU A 36 -0.10 -9.95 4.71
C LEU A 36 -0.18 -8.53 4.12
N VAL A 37 0.19 -7.50 4.90
CA VAL A 37 0.26 -6.11 4.43
C VAL A 37 1.27 -5.98 3.29
N ILE A 38 2.46 -6.56 3.45
CA ILE A 38 3.52 -6.53 2.41
C ILE A 38 3.04 -7.24 1.14
N GLN A 39 2.49 -8.44 1.27
CA GLN A 39 1.98 -9.22 0.13
C GLN A 39 0.91 -8.44 -0.67
N ARG A 40 -0.07 -7.86 0.03
CA ARG A 40 -1.12 -7.05 -0.60
C ARG A 40 -0.56 -5.79 -1.25
N PHE A 41 0.47 -5.19 -0.65
CA PHE A 41 1.08 -3.97 -1.15
C PHE A 41 1.82 -4.25 -2.46
N GLU A 42 2.55 -5.37 -2.55
CA GLU A 42 3.21 -5.80 -3.77
C GLU A 42 2.23 -6.02 -4.92
N GLU A 43 1.11 -6.71 -4.68
CA GLU A 43 0.09 -6.93 -5.72
C GLU A 43 -0.56 -5.62 -6.18
N ALA A 44 -0.85 -4.72 -5.24
CA ALA A 44 -1.37 -3.40 -5.58
C ALA A 44 -0.36 -2.57 -6.39
N LEU A 45 0.93 -2.67 -6.05
CA LEU A 45 2.00 -1.97 -6.76
C LEU A 45 2.17 -2.49 -8.19
N LYS A 46 2.13 -3.82 -8.40
CA LYS A 46 2.13 -4.42 -9.75
C LYS A 46 0.96 -3.88 -10.59
N GLY A 47 -0.25 -3.82 -10.00
CA GLY A 47 -1.42 -3.24 -10.65
C GLY A 47 -1.29 -1.73 -10.93
N ALA A 48 -0.61 -0.99 -10.06
CA ALA A 48 -0.33 0.43 -10.30
C ALA A 48 0.65 0.63 -11.46
N LEU A 49 1.73 -0.17 -11.50
CA LEU A 49 2.76 -0.10 -12.53
C LEU A 49 2.23 -0.47 -13.92
N SER A 50 1.32 -1.43 -14.01
CA SER A 50 0.67 -1.79 -15.29
C SER A 50 -0.29 -0.72 -15.80
N GLN A 51 -0.74 0.19 -14.94
CA GLN A 51 -1.63 1.31 -15.27
C GLN A 51 -0.91 2.65 -15.45
N VAL A 52 0.42 2.68 -15.42
CA VAL A 52 1.18 3.90 -15.70
C VAL A 52 0.84 4.36 -17.11
N ARG A 53 0.07 5.46 -17.19
CA ARG A 53 -0.19 6.16 -18.46
C ARG A 53 1.15 6.63 -19.00
N LYS A 54 1.49 6.19 -20.22
CA LYS A 54 2.56 6.80 -21.01
C LYS A 54 2.33 8.29 -21.18
#